data_AF-A0A4Q9W095-F1
#
_entry.id   AF-A0A4Q9W095-F1
#
_cell.length_a   1.000
_cell.length_b   1.000
_cell.length_c   1.000
_cell.angle_alpha   90.00
_cell.angle_beta   90.00
_cell.angle_gamma   90.00
#
_symmetry.space_group_name_H-M   'P 1'
#
loop_
_entity.id
_entity.type
_entity.pdbx_description
1 polymer ?
#
loop_
_entity_poly.entity_id
_entity_poly.type
_entity_poly.pdbx_seq_one_letter_code
_entity_poly.pdbx_strand_id
1 'polypeptide(L)'
;EIYKLSLQDVLPIYSRQQDAYNHAIQAEKDLITAHPTIMDKNQIDQAIENSKQASKDLHGSNKLSEDKKEASEQLQNLNSLTNGQKDTILNHIFSAPTRSQVGEKIASAKQLNNTMKALRDSIADNNDILQSSKYFNEDSEQ
;
A
#
# COMPACT_ATOMS: atom_id res chain seq x y z
N GLU A 1 -12.15 18.56 6.38
CA GLU A 1 -10.71 18.27 6.26
C GLU A 1 -10.46 16.84 6.66
N ILE A 2 -10.21 15.98 5.67
CA ILE A 2 -9.96 14.55 5.86
C ILE A 2 -8.47 14.36 5.63
N TYR A 3 -7.83 13.70 6.60
CA TYR A 3 -6.38 13.45 6.66
C TYR A 3 -5.84 12.99 5.32
N LYS A 4 -5.20 13.93 4.59
CA LYS A 4 -4.20 13.59 3.59
C LYS A 4 -3.04 12.94 4.35
N LEU A 5 -2.99 11.63 4.41
CA LEU A 5 -1.72 10.93 4.52
C LEU A 5 -0.97 11.30 3.23
N SER A 6 -0.13 12.33 3.34
CA SER A 6 0.62 12.85 2.21
C SER A 6 1.78 11.90 1.94
N LEU A 7 2.35 11.93 0.73
CA LEU A 7 3.61 11.22 0.41
C LEU A 7 4.69 11.44 1.49
N GLN A 8 4.61 12.56 2.24
CA GLN A 8 5.46 12.90 3.37
C GLN A 8 5.42 11.91 4.54
N ASP A 9 4.38 11.09 4.69
CA ASP A 9 4.22 10.16 5.82
C ASP A 9 4.85 8.77 5.55
N VAL A 10 5.16 8.47 4.29
CA VAL A 10 5.89 7.26 3.89
C VAL A 10 7.40 7.52 3.81
N LEU A 11 7.79 8.74 3.43
CA LEU A 11 9.18 9.24 3.45
C LEU A 11 9.98 9.00 4.76
N PRO A 12 9.39 9.04 5.98
CA PRO A 12 10.15 8.86 7.22
C PRO A 12 10.61 7.40 7.41
N ILE A 13 9.88 6.44 6.84
CA ILE A 13 10.26 5.02 6.89
C ILE A 13 11.49 4.82 5.97
N TYR A 14 11.43 5.36 4.75
CA TYR A 14 12.55 5.34 3.81
C TYR A 14 13.84 5.94 4.38
N SER A 15 13.76 7.08 5.08
CA SER A 15 14.93 7.69 5.71
C SER A 15 15.55 6.72 6.72
N ARG A 16 14.74 6.08 7.58
CA ARG A 16 15.28 5.23 8.65
C ARG A 16 16.02 3.99 8.14
N GLN A 17 15.53 3.30 7.10
CA GLN A 17 16.26 2.16 6.55
C GLN A 17 17.47 2.58 5.73
N GLN A 18 17.42 3.72 5.04
CA GLN A 18 18.60 4.30 4.38
C GLN A 18 19.67 4.67 5.41
N ASP A 19 19.25 5.30 6.51
CA ASP A 19 20.14 5.67 7.62
C ASP A 19 20.76 4.42 8.25
N ALA A 20 19.99 3.37 8.50
CA ALA A 20 20.51 2.10 9.05
C ALA A 20 21.55 1.45 8.12
N TYR A 21 21.28 1.42 6.82
CA TYR A 21 22.23 0.92 5.82
C TYR A 21 23.50 1.79 5.77
N ASN A 22 23.36 3.12 5.74
CA ASN A 22 24.49 4.04 5.74
C ASN A 22 25.37 3.90 7.00
N HIS A 23 24.76 3.74 8.18
CA HIS A 23 25.48 3.48 9.42
C HIS A 23 26.22 2.14 9.39
N ALA A 24 25.61 1.08 8.86
CA ALA A 24 26.27 -0.22 8.73
C ALA A 24 27.50 -0.14 7.81
N ILE A 25 27.38 0.55 6.67
CA ILE A 25 28.50 0.79 5.76
C ILE A 25 29.58 1.66 6.40
N GLN A 26 29.20 2.65 7.21
CA GLN A 26 30.18 3.48 7.92
C GLN A 26 30.95 2.65 8.97
N ALA A 27 30.28 1.78 9.71
CA ALA A 27 30.94 0.88 10.66
C ALA A 27 31.96 -0.05 9.99
N GLU A 28 31.64 -0.60 8.81
CA GLU A 28 32.60 -1.38 8.02
C GLU A 28 33.80 -0.54 7.55
N LYS A 29 33.58 0.70 7.10
CA LYS A 29 34.65 1.62 6.72
C LYS A 29 35.57 1.95 7.90
N ASP A 30 35.01 2.18 9.07
CA ASP A 30 35.78 2.52 10.27
C ASP A 30 36.69 1.35 10.68
N LEU A 31 36.20 0.10 10.59
CA LEU A 31 37.01 -1.10 10.85
C LEU A 31 38.22 -1.24 9.91
N ILE A 32 38.03 -0.91 8.63
CA ILE A 32 39.12 -0.94 7.63
C ILE A 32 40.13 0.19 7.89
N THR A 33 39.64 1.38 8.26
CA THR A 33 40.46 2.60 8.35
C THR A 33 41.20 2.72 9.69
N ALA A 34 40.72 2.04 10.75
CA ALA A 34 41.29 2.10 12.09
C ALA A 34 42.69 1.46 12.23
N HIS A 35 43.16 0.71 11.24
CA HIS A 35 44.48 0.02 11.24
C HIS A 35 44.88 -0.60 12.60
N PRO A 36 44.02 -1.42 13.23
CA PRO A 36 44.36 -2.01 14.53
C PRO A 36 45.51 -3.02 14.39
N THR A 37 46.43 -3.04 15.36
CA THR A 37 47.54 -4.00 15.42
C THR A 37 47.07 -5.46 15.59
N ILE A 38 45.85 -5.66 16.09
CA ILE A 38 45.13 -6.94 16.13
C ILE A 38 43.67 -6.66 15.78
N MET A 39 43.13 -7.36 14.78
CA MET A 39 41.73 -7.23 14.37
C MET A 39 40.89 -8.38 14.94
N ASP A 40 39.76 -8.08 15.56
CA ASP A 40 38.84 -9.10 16.08
C ASP A 40 37.95 -9.62 14.94
N LYS A 41 38.13 -10.90 14.58
CA LYS A 41 37.34 -11.57 13.54
C LYS A 41 35.83 -11.50 13.83
N ASN A 42 35.41 -11.56 15.09
CA ASN A 42 33.99 -11.51 15.43
C ASN A 42 33.38 -10.13 15.11
N GLN A 43 34.15 -9.05 15.28
CA GLN A 43 33.70 -7.70 14.93
C GLN A 43 33.53 -7.54 13.42
N ILE A 44 34.43 -8.12 12.63
CA ILE A 44 34.32 -8.14 11.16
C ILE A 44 33.08 -8.93 10.73
N ASP A 45 32.90 -10.14 11.25
CA ASP A 45 31.76 -10.99 10.90
C ASP A 45 30.43 -10.30 11.25
N GLN A 46 30.35 -9.66 12.43
CA GLN A 46 29.17 -8.92 12.85
C GLN A 46 28.87 -7.71 11.95
N ALA A 47 29.90 -6.96 11.55
CA ALA A 47 29.72 -5.81 10.66
C ALA A 47 29.18 -6.23 9.28
N ILE A 48 29.71 -7.33 8.73
CA ILE A 48 29.26 -7.92 7.46
C ILE A 48 27.81 -8.42 7.56
N GLU A 49 27.42 -9.05 8.67
CA GLU A 49 26.05 -9.50 8.87
C GLU A 49 25.08 -8.32 8.98
N ASN A 50 25.47 -7.27 9.73
CA ASN A 50 24.67 -6.06 9.91
C ASN A 50 24.42 -5.33 8.58
N SER A 51 25.44 -5.17 7.73
CA SER A 51 25.29 -4.50 6.43
C SER A 51 24.43 -5.30 5.47
N LYS A 52 24.58 -6.64 5.44
CA LYS A 52 23.72 -7.54 4.66
C LYS A 52 22.27 -7.45 5.09
N GLN A 53 22.01 -7.42 6.40
CA GLN A 53 20.65 -7.30 6.92
C GLN A 53 20.05 -5.93 6.60
N ALA A 54 20.78 -4.84 6.85
CA ALA A 54 20.32 -3.49 6.53
C ALA A 54 20.05 -3.29 5.03
N SER A 55 20.86 -3.91 4.16
CA SER A 55 20.62 -3.91 2.71
C SER A 55 19.33 -4.62 2.33
N LYS A 56 19.07 -5.80 2.89
CA LYS A 56 17.83 -6.55 2.66
C LYS A 56 16.62 -5.75 3.13
N ASP A 57 16.70 -5.16 4.31
CA ASP A 57 15.62 -4.37 4.90
C ASP A 57 15.33 -3.12 4.06
N LEU A 58 16.36 -2.41 3.62
CA LEU A 58 16.22 -1.27 2.70
C LEU A 58 15.55 -1.66 1.38
N HIS A 59 16.00 -2.75 0.75
CA HIS A 59 15.38 -3.27 -0.47
C HIS A 59 13.92 -3.68 -0.25
N GLY A 60 13.61 -4.29 0.90
CA GLY A 60 12.25 -4.65 1.28
C GLY A 60 11.34 -3.43 1.42
N SER A 61 11.80 -2.40 2.14
CA SER A 61 11.09 -1.12 2.29
C SER A 61 10.85 -0.42 0.96
N ASN A 62 11.84 -0.40 0.06
CA ASN A 62 11.70 0.22 -1.26
C ASN A 62 10.59 -0.46 -2.08
N LYS A 63 10.59 -1.80 -2.12
CA LYS A 63 9.56 -2.57 -2.84
C LYS A 63 8.17 -2.41 -2.23
N LEU A 64 8.06 -2.37 -0.90
CA LEU A 64 6.79 -2.09 -0.23
C LEU A 64 6.26 -0.70 -0.58
N SER A 65 7.16 0.27 -0.60
CA SER A 65 7.02 1.59 -1.19
C SER A 65 6.30 1.63 -2.53
N GLU A 66 6.95 0.97 -3.49
CA GLU A 66 6.52 0.89 -4.88
C GLU A 66 5.15 0.22 -4.98
N ASP A 67 4.95 -0.91 -4.31
CA ASP A 67 3.67 -1.62 -4.28
C ASP A 67 2.53 -0.75 -3.72
N LYS A 68 2.78 0.03 -2.66
CA LYS A 68 1.77 0.95 -2.10
C LYS A 68 1.38 2.03 -3.10
N LYS A 69 2.37 2.59 -3.81
CA LYS A 69 2.14 3.58 -4.85
C LYS A 69 1.31 2.98 -5.99
N GLU A 70 1.72 1.84 -6.52
CA GLU A 70 1.01 1.14 -7.60
C GLU A 70 -0.42 0.79 -7.18
N ALA A 71 -0.62 0.24 -5.98
CA ALA A 71 -1.94 -0.08 -5.46
C ALA A 71 -2.82 1.18 -5.32
N SER A 72 -2.24 2.32 -4.92
CA SER A 72 -2.97 3.59 -4.85
C SER A 72 -3.42 4.08 -6.23
N GLU A 73 -2.58 3.95 -7.26
CA GLU A 73 -2.90 4.30 -8.65
C GLU A 73 -4.00 3.39 -9.19
N GLN A 74 -3.89 2.07 -8.94
CA GLN A 74 -4.93 1.11 -9.30
C GLN A 74 -6.28 1.42 -8.62
N LEU A 75 -6.27 1.79 -7.34
CA LEU A 75 -7.48 2.16 -6.59
C LEU A 75 -8.18 3.37 -7.19
N GLN A 76 -7.42 4.38 -7.64
CA GLN A 76 -8.01 5.58 -8.25
C GLN A 76 -8.79 5.25 -9.52
N ASN A 77 -8.36 4.24 -10.28
CA ASN A 77 -9.02 3.77 -11.50
C ASN A 77 -10.28 2.91 -11.26
N LEU A 78 -10.63 2.61 -10.01
CA LEU A 78 -11.86 1.87 -9.65
C LEU A 78 -13.07 2.81 -9.62
N ASN A 79 -13.73 2.95 -10.78
CA ASN A 79 -14.78 3.96 -11.02
C ASN A 79 -16.13 3.67 -10.34
N SER A 80 -16.32 2.45 -9.84
CA SER A 80 -17.57 2.06 -9.17
C SER A 80 -17.56 2.34 -7.67
N LEU A 81 -16.40 2.65 -7.09
CA LEU A 81 -16.28 3.01 -5.68
C LEU A 81 -16.67 4.47 -5.43
N THR A 82 -17.18 4.77 -4.25
CA THR A 82 -17.37 6.15 -3.78
C THR A 82 -16.06 6.74 -3.28
N ASN A 83 -15.97 8.07 -3.19
CA ASN A 83 -14.78 8.75 -2.66
C ASN A 83 -14.46 8.29 -1.22
N GLY A 84 -15.46 8.19 -0.34
CA GLY A 84 -15.23 7.71 1.03
C GLY A 84 -14.72 6.26 1.10
N GLN A 85 -15.18 5.39 0.20
CA GLN A 85 -14.65 4.02 0.09
C GLN A 85 -13.20 4.03 -0.38
N LYS A 86 -12.87 4.84 -1.41
CA LYS A 86 -11.49 5.01 -1.89
C LYS A 86 -10.58 5.53 -0.78
N ASP A 87 -10.98 6.57 -0.05
CA ASP A 87 -10.19 7.15 1.04
C ASP A 87 -9.91 6.11 2.15
N THR A 88 -10.92 5.34 2.53
CA THR A 88 -10.77 4.27 3.54
C THR A 88 -9.78 3.20 3.08
N ILE A 89 -9.89 2.74 1.84
CA ILE A 89 -9.01 1.71 1.28
C ILE A 89 -7.59 2.25 1.13
N LEU A 90 -7.43 3.51 0.70
CA LEU A 90 -6.15 4.18 0.56
C LEU A 90 -5.38 4.21 1.89
N ASN A 91 -6.06 4.57 2.98
CA ASN A 91 -5.48 4.53 4.32
C ASN A 91 -5.02 3.12 4.68
N HIS A 92 -5.83 2.09 4.42
CA HIS A 92 -5.43 0.70 4.67
C HIS A 92 -4.24 0.23 3.83
N ILE A 93 -4.12 0.68 2.57
CA ILE A 93 -2.96 0.40 1.72
C ILE A 93 -1.69 1.00 2.34
N PHE A 94 -1.75 2.27 2.77
CA PHE A 94 -0.57 2.93 3.35
C PHE A 94 -0.21 2.42 4.75
N SER A 95 -1.18 1.95 5.54
CA SER A 95 -0.93 1.32 6.84
C SER A 95 -0.47 -0.14 6.75
N ALA A 96 -0.51 -0.77 5.57
CA ALA A 96 -0.09 -2.17 5.42
C ALA A 96 1.43 -2.33 5.69
N PRO A 97 1.86 -3.22 6.60
CA PRO A 97 3.27 -3.40 6.91
C PRO A 97 4.00 -4.32 5.92
N THR A 98 3.28 -5.06 5.07
CA THR A 98 3.88 -6.00 4.12
C THR A 98 3.29 -5.88 2.71
N ARG A 99 4.09 -6.32 1.73
CA ARG A 99 3.72 -6.37 0.31
C ARG A 99 2.48 -7.24 0.07
N SER A 100 2.41 -8.38 0.76
CA SER A 100 1.24 -9.28 0.69
C SER A 100 -0.03 -8.57 1.11
N GLN A 101 0.02 -7.85 2.24
CA GLN A 101 -1.15 -7.12 2.74
C GLN A 101 -1.56 -5.97 1.81
N VAL A 102 -0.61 -5.27 1.17
CA VAL A 102 -0.94 -4.30 0.11
C VAL A 102 -1.69 -4.98 -1.03
N GLY A 103 -1.20 -6.13 -1.49
CA GLY A 103 -1.84 -6.95 -2.52
C GLY A 103 -3.25 -7.41 -2.15
N GLU A 104 -3.46 -7.88 -0.92
CA GLU A 104 -4.77 -8.27 -0.40
C GLU A 104 -5.76 -7.09 -0.39
N LYS A 105 -5.31 -5.90 0.05
CA LYS A 105 -6.17 -4.71 0.12
C LYS A 105 -6.63 -4.26 -1.25
N ILE A 106 -5.75 -4.26 -2.26
CA ILE A 106 -6.15 -3.90 -3.63
C ILE A 106 -7.04 -4.97 -4.28
N ALA A 107 -6.84 -6.25 -3.95
CA ALA A 107 -7.73 -7.33 -4.39
C ALA A 107 -9.15 -7.16 -3.83
N SER A 108 -9.28 -6.89 -2.53
CA SER A 108 -10.57 -6.59 -1.90
C SER A 108 -11.22 -5.34 -2.49
N ALA A 109 -10.44 -4.30 -2.82
CA ALA A 109 -10.95 -3.09 -3.47
C ALA A 109 -11.56 -3.38 -4.85
N LYS A 110 -10.90 -4.24 -5.65
CA LYS A 110 -11.42 -4.69 -6.96
C LYS A 110 -12.73 -5.45 -6.81
N GLN A 111 -12.84 -6.33 -5.82
CA GLN A 111 -14.09 -7.05 -5.52
C GLN A 111 -15.21 -6.08 -5.13
N LEU A 112 -14.94 -5.15 -4.21
CA LEU A 112 -15.92 -4.13 -3.82
C LEU A 112 -16.35 -3.27 -5.01
N ASN A 113 -15.43 -2.89 -5.89
CA ASN A 113 -15.75 -2.14 -7.10
C ASN A 113 -16.75 -2.91 -7.99
N ASN A 114 -16.54 -4.21 -8.18
CA ASN A 114 -17.46 -5.03 -8.97
C ASN A 114 -18.84 -5.14 -8.32
N THR A 115 -18.91 -5.32 -6.99
CA THR A 115 -20.17 -5.33 -6.24
C THR A 115 -20.90 -3.99 -6.35
N MET A 116 -20.18 -2.86 -6.23
CA MET A 116 -20.75 -1.53 -6.37
C MET A 116 -21.23 -1.26 -7.79
N LYS A 117 -20.55 -1.79 -8.81
CA LYS A 117 -21.03 -1.73 -10.19
C LYS A 117 -22.35 -2.47 -10.34
N ALA A 118 -22.41 -3.72 -9.88
CA ALA A 118 -23.62 -4.54 -9.95
C ALA A 118 -24.81 -3.90 -9.21
N LEU A 119 -24.56 -3.28 -8.06
CA LEU A 119 -25.58 -2.53 -7.32
C LEU A 119 -26.12 -1.34 -8.14
N ARG A 120 -25.25 -0.57 -8.80
CA ARG A 120 -25.67 0.55 -9.66
C ARG A 120 -26.47 0.09 -10.86
N ASP A 121 -26.00 -0.97 -11.52
CA ASP A 121 -26.68 -1.55 -12.68
C ASP A 121 -28.10 -2.02 -12.30
N SER A 122 -28.24 -2.74 -11.18
CA SER A 122 -29.55 -3.22 -10.69
C SER A 122 -30.55 -2.10 -10.36
N ILE A 123 -30.08 -0.94 -9.90
CA ILE A 123 -30.94 0.23 -9.64
C ILE A 123 -31.36 0.88 -10.96
N ALA A 124 -30.46 0.98 -11.94
CA ALA A 124 -30.78 1.51 -13.26
C ALA A 124 -31.86 0.65 -13.95
N ASP A 125 -31.72 -0.68 -13.90
CA ASP A 125 -32.70 -1.61 -14.44
C ASP A 125 -34.09 -1.42 -13.76
N ASN A 126 -34.13 -1.16 -12.45
CA ASN A 126 -35.38 -0.86 -11.75
C ASN A 126 -36.02 0.47 -12.19
N ASN A 127 -35.21 1.51 -12.43
CA ASN A 127 -35.73 2.78 -12.97
C ASN A 127 -36.30 2.61 -14.38
N ASP A 128 -35.62 1.83 -15.23
CA ASP A 128 -36.12 1.53 -16.58
C ASP A 128 -37.43 0.73 -16.50
N ILE A 129 -37.56 -0.24 -15.58
CA ILE A 129 -38.82 -0.97 -15.34
C ILE A 129 -39.95 -0.05 -14.84
N LEU A 130 -39.64 0.89 -13.94
CA LEU A 130 -40.60 1.89 -13.45
C LEU A 130 -41.07 2.82 -14.57
N GLN A 131 -40.18 3.20 -15.49
CA GLN A 131 -40.47 4.09 -16.62
C GLN A 131 -41.09 3.35 -17.83
N SER A 132 -40.83 2.05 -18.00
CA SER A 132 -41.26 1.24 -19.16
C SER A 132 -42.70 0.73 -19.07
N SER A 133 -43.61 1.49 -18.44
CA SER A 133 -45.06 1.21 -18.40
C SER A 133 -45.53 -0.06 -17.69
N LYS A 134 -44.67 -0.90 -17.07
CA LYS A 134 -45.16 -2.06 -16.29
C LYS A 134 -45.77 -1.68 -14.94
N TYR A 135 -45.35 -0.56 -14.35
CA TYR A 135 -45.89 -0.06 -13.08
C TYR A 135 -47.21 0.73 -13.21
N PHE A 136 -47.61 1.11 -14.43
CA PHE A 136 -48.91 1.76 -14.69
C PHE A 136 -50.04 0.75 -14.97
N ASN A 137 -49.68 -0.52 -15.15
CA ASN A 137 -50.58 -1.63 -15.49
C ASN A 137 -50.64 -2.71 -14.40
N GLU A 138 -50.02 -2.50 -13.24
CA GLU A 138 -50.42 -3.27 -12.05
C GLU A 138 -51.79 -2.75 -11.66
N ASP A 139 -52.80 -3.60 -11.84
CA ASP A 139 -54.20 -3.33 -11.51
C ASP A 139 -54.30 -2.51 -10.24
N SER A 140 -54.91 -1.33 -10.34
CA SER A 140 -55.47 -0.69 -9.16
C SER A 140 -56.43 -1.68 -8.53
N GLU A 141 -56.07 -2.22 -7.36
CA GLU A 141 -56.93 -3.09 -6.56
C GLU A 141 -58.32 -2.44 -6.47
N GLN A 142 -59.31 -3.07 -7.12
CA GLN A 142 -60.73 -2.76 -6.98
C GLN A 142 -61.33 -3.56 -5.83
#